data_AF-A0A7S0L894-F1
#
_entry.id   AF-A0A7S0L894-F1
#
_cell.length_a   1.000
_cell.length_b   1.000
_cell.length_c   1.000
_cell.angle_alpha   90.00
_cell.angle_beta   90.00
_cell.angle_gamma   90.00
#
_symmetry.space_group_name_H-M   'P 1'
#
loop_
_entity.id
_entity.type
_entity.pdbx_description
1 polymer ?
#
loop_
_entity_poly.entity_id
_entity_poly.type
_entity_poly.pdbx_seq_one_letter_code
_entity_poly.pdbx_strand_id
1 'polypeptide(L)'
;MAVLPENATRPLLMRMLQAEYVMLAEVSRTNDHNPRSTTYLWYVDLPKAYRTVERELLKTLYNLQCRLQAERKKEPLALADESAEEAASLAQRRVDYLTHMMLKVHETLMLMRCF
;
A
#
# COMPACT_ATOMS: atom_id res chain seq x y z
N MET A 1 -8.25 -9.69 -23.75
CA MET A 1 -7.60 -8.46 -24.26
C MET A 1 -8.32 -7.27 -23.66
N ALA A 2 -7.62 -6.38 -22.97
CA ALA A 2 -8.23 -5.20 -22.37
C ALA A 2 -8.40 -4.10 -23.44
N VAL A 3 -9.54 -3.40 -23.43
CA VAL A 3 -9.81 -2.29 -24.35
C VAL A 3 -9.26 -0.99 -23.74
N LEU A 4 -7.96 -0.94 -23.48
CA LEU A 4 -7.27 0.27 -23.04
C LEU A 4 -6.37 0.77 -24.17
N PRO A 5 -6.25 2.09 -24.37
CA PRO A 5 -5.35 2.62 -25.36
C PRO A 5 -3.89 2.40 -24.91
N GLU A 6 -2.98 2.22 -25.87
CA GLU A 6 -1.59 1.84 -25.60
C GLU A 6 -0.85 2.89 -24.75
N ASN A 7 -1.15 4.16 -25.00
CA ASN A 7 -0.62 5.31 -24.27
C ASN A 7 -0.98 5.31 -22.77
N ALA A 8 -2.11 4.71 -22.38
CA ALA A 8 -2.48 4.55 -20.97
C ALA A 8 -1.97 3.22 -20.38
N THR A 9 -1.88 2.18 -21.21
CA THR A 9 -1.50 0.83 -20.78
C THR A 9 -0.03 0.74 -20.41
N ARG A 10 0.87 1.32 -21.23
CA ARG A 10 2.32 1.25 -20.97
C ARG A 10 2.72 1.93 -19.65
N PRO A 11 2.27 3.16 -19.33
CA PRO A 11 2.57 3.77 -18.04
C PRO A 11 2.03 2.99 -16.84
N LEU A 12 0.84 2.38 -16.97
CA LEU A 12 0.25 1.57 -15.90
C LEU A 12 1.09 0.32 -15.63
N LEU A 13 1.49 -0.40 -16.68
CA LEU A 13 2.36 -1.57 -16.57
C LEU A 13 3.72 -1.23 -15.97
N MET A 14 4.30 -0.08 -16.33
CA MET A 14 5.56 0.38 -15.75
C MET A 14 5.42 0.69 -14.25
N ARG A 15 4.32 1.31 -13.82
CA ARG A 15 4.06 1.53 -12.38
C ARG A 15 3.87 0.21 -11.63
N MET A 16 3.18 -0.76 -12.24
CA MET A 16 2.99 -2.09 -11.66
C MET A 16 4.30 -2.87 -11.56
N LEU A 17 5.20 -2.70 -12.54
CA LEU A 17 6.55 -3.27 -12.52
C LEU A 17 7.39 -2.66 -11.39
N GLN A 18 7.36 -1.33 -11.25
CA GLN A 18 8.07 -0.61 -10.18
C GLN A 18 7.58 -1.00 -8.79
N ALA A 19 6.28 -1.25 -8.66
CA ALA A 19 5.67 -1.70 -7.42
C ALA A 19 5.71 -3.25 -7.24
N GLU A 20 6.49 -3.96 -8.07
CA GLU A 20 6.73 -5.40 -8.01
C GLU A 20 5.46 -6.29 -8.11
N TYR A 21 4.38 -5.77 -8.67
CA TYR A 21 3.14 -6.54 -8.90
C TYR A 21 3.19 -7.41 -10.15
N VAL A 22 3.92 -6.93 -11.17
CA VAL A 22 4.07 -7.61 -12.46
C VAL A 22 5.55 -7.70 -12.76
N MET A 23 5.99 -8.80 -13.37
CA MET A 23 7.37 -9.02 -13.77
C MET A 23 7.50 -9.19 -15.28
N LEU A 24 8.73 -8.99 -15.75
CA LEU A 24 9.10 -9.06 -17.15
C LEU A 24 9.93 -10.34 -17.36
N ALA A 25 9.46 -11.22 -18.24
CA ALA A 25 10.22 -12.38 -18.70
C ALA A 25 10.82 -12.05 -20.05
N GLU A 26 12.15 -12.16 -20.14
CA GLU A 26 12.87 -12.00 -21.39
C GLU A 26 12.92 -13.33 -22.12
N VAL A 27 12.40 -13.36 -23.35
CA VAL A 27 12.54 -14.51 -24.23
C VAL A 27 13.41 -14.06 -25.41
N SER A 28 14.70 -14.41 -25.33
CA SER A 28 15.66 -14.13 -26.38
C SER A 28 15.55 -15.18 -27.49
N ARG A 29 15.50 -14.74 -28.75
CA ARG A 29 15.56 -15.66 -29.90
C ARG A 29 16.97 -16.19 -30.13
N THR A 30 17.97 -15.46 -29.66
CA THR A 30 19.41 -15.72 -29.81
C THR A 30 20.09 -15.57 -28.45
N ASN A 31 21.19 -16.29 -28.21
CA ASN A 31 21.90 -16.32 -26.93
C ASN A 31 22.43 -14.95 -26.46
N ASP A 32 22.53 -13.96 -27.35
CA ASP A 32 23.13 -12.65 -27.06
C ASP A 32 22.21 -11.71 -26.25
N HIS A 33 20.99 -12.15 -25.89
CA HIS A 33 19.99 -11.37 -25.13
C HIS A 33 19.80 -9.91 -25.63
N ASN A 34 20.07 -9.67 -26.92
CA ASN A 34 20.03 -8.33 -27.49
C ASN A 34 18.59 -7.79 -27.45
N PRO A 35 18.32 -6.61 -26.84
CA PRO A 35 16.98 -6.04 -26.71
C PRO A 35 16.22 -5.88 -28.03
N ARG A 36 16.93 -5.78 -29.16
CA ARG A 36 16.31 -5.71 -30.50
C ARG A 36 15.72 -7.05 -30.97
N SER A 37 16.23 -8.17 -30.47
CA SER A 37 15.79 -9.54 -30.80
C SER A 37 15.12 -10.27 -29.64
N THR A 38 15.05 -9.65 -28.47
CA THR A 38 14.42 -10.18 -27.26
C THR A 38 12.98 -9.70 -27.19
N THR A 39 12.06 -10.64 -26.97
CA THR A 39 10.65 -10.33 -26.72
C THR A 39 10.40 -10.32 -25.23
N TYR A 40 9.70 -9.30 -24.75
CA TYR A 40 9.37 -9.14 -23.33
C TYR A 40 7.93 -9.59 -23.07
N LEU A 41 7.78 -10.57 -22.19
CA LEU A 41 6.48 -11.08 -21.76
C LEU A 41 6.18 -10.57 -20.35
N TRP A 42 4.95 -10.12 -20.13
CA TRP A 42 4.47 -9.75 -18.81
C TRP A 42 3.88 -10.97 -18.12
N TYR A 43 4.28 -11.21 -16.87
CA TYR A 43 3.70 -12.26 -16.05
C TYR A 43 3.51 -11.78 -14.61
N VAL A 44 2.61 -12.44 -13.88
CA VAL A 44 2.35 -12.15 -12.47
C VAL A 44 2.76 -13.35 -11.65
N ASP A 45 3.73 -13.15 -10.76
CA ASP A 45 4.07 -14.12 -9.72
C ASP A 45 3.17 -13.84 -8.51
N LEU A 46 2.13 -14.66 -8.36
CA LEU A 46 1.14 -14.51 -7.29
C LEU A 46 1.78 -14.56 -5.90
N PRO A 47 2.60 -15.58 -5.53
CA PRO A 47 3.31 -15.61 -4.25
C PRO A 47 4.11 -14.34 -3.96
N LYS A 48 4.84 -13.81 -4.95
CA LYS A 48 5.61 -12.58 -4.75
C LYS A 48 4.69 -11.36 -4.60
N ALA A 49 3.66 -11.24 -5.42
CA ALA A 49 2.69 -10.15 -5.31
C ALA A 49 2.00 -10.12 -3.93
N TYR A 50 1.58 -11.27 -3.40
CA TYR A 50 0.99 -11.35 -2.05
C TYR A 50 1.96 -10.90 -0.96
N ARG A 51 3.22 -11.33 -1.02
CA ARG A 51 4.27 -10.87 -0.07
C ARG A 51 4.52 -9.37 -0.15
N THR A 52 4.46 -8.79 -1.34
CA THR A 52 4.59 -7.34 -1.53
C THR A 52 3.42 -6.62 -0.89
N VAL A 53 2.18 -7.07 -1.12
CA VAL A 53 1.00 -6.46 -0.50
C VAL A 53 1.03 -6.64 1.03
N GLU A 54 1.40 -7.81 1.55
CA GLU A 54 1.52 -8.04 3.00
C GLU A 54 2.52 -7.07 3.63
N ARG A 55 3.67 -6.88 2.99
CA ARG A 55 4.69 -5.92 3.43
C ARG A 55 4.15 -4.49 3.49
N GLU A 56 3.44 -4.06 2.46
CA GLU A 56 2.84 -2.72 2.42
C GLU A 56 1.72 -2.57 3.47
N LEU A 57 0.88 -3.59 3.68
CA LEU A 57 -0.12 -3.59 4.76
C LEU A 57 0.53 -3.51 6.16
N LEU A 58 1.60 -4.26 6.42
CA LEU A 58 2.33 -4.18 7.68
C LEU A 58 2.98 -2.79 7.89
N LYS A 59 3.56 -2.22 6.83
CA LYS A 59 4.13 -0.87 6.86
C LYS A 59 3.07 0.19 7.14
N THR A 60 1.90 0.09 6.49
CA THR A 60 0.78 1.00 6.75
C THR A 60 0.25 0.88 8.18
N LEU A 61 0.14 -0.34 8.72
CA LEU A 61 -0.25 -0.57 10.11
C LEU A 61 0.76 0.06 11.08
N TYR A 62 2.06 -0.11 10.85
CA TYR A 62 3.11 0.54 11.64
C TYR A 62 3.00 2.06 11.58
N ASN A 63 2.82 2.64 10.39
CA ASN A 63 2.67 4.10 10.22
C ASN A 63 1.42 4.63 10.95
N LEU A 64 0.30 3.91 10.89
CA LEU A 64 -0.92 4.26 11.63
C LEU A 64 -0.69 4.21 13.14
N GLN A 65 0.02 3.21 13.64
CA GLN A 65 0.36 3.08 15.05
C GLN A 65 1.28 4.22 15.52
N CYS A 66 2.31 4.58 14.74
CA CYS A 66 3.14 5.74 15.03
C CYS A 66 2.33 7.04 15.07
N ARG A 67 1.39 7.22 14.13
CA ARG A 67 0.52 8.39 14.10
C ARG A 67 -0.41 8.43 15.31
N LEU A 68 -0.99 7.30 15.71
CA LEU A 68 -1.83 7.18 16.90
C LEU A 68 -1.05 7.54 18.17
N GLN A 69 0.18 7.05 18.32
CA GLN A 69 1.04 7.41 19.44
C GLN A 69 1.40 8.90 19.43
N ALA A 70 1.64 9.48 18.26
CA ALA A 70 1.91 10.91 18.15
C ALA A 70 0.71 11.76 18.56
N GLU A 71 -0.52 11.39 18.14
CA GLU A 71 -1.74 12.10 18.57
C GLU A 71 -1.98 11.97 20.08
N ARG A 72 -1.76 10.78 20.67
CA ARG A 72 -1.86 10.58 22.14
C ARG A 72 -0.82 11.40 22.93
N LYS A 73 0.37 11.61 22.38
CA LYS A 73 1.41 12.45 23.02
C LYS A 73 1.13 13.95 22.89
N LYS A 74 0.35 14.36 21.87
CA LYS A 74 -0.07 15.74 21.65
C LYS A 74 -1.24 16.16 22.54
N GLU A 75 -1.64 15.33 23.50
CA GLU A 75 -2.67 15.65 24.48
C GLU A 75 -1.99 16.19 25.76
N PRO A 76 -1.57 17.48 25.82
CA PRO A 76 -1.21 18.10 27.10
C PRO A 76 -2.49 18.42 27.86
N LEU A 77 -2.43 18.32 29.19
CA LEU A 77 -3.47 18.69 30.14
C LEU A 77 -4.24 19.95 29.69
N ALA A 78 -5.47 19.77 29.23
CA ALA A 78 -6.39 20.86 29.00
C ALA A 78 -6.81 21.44 30.35
N LEU A 79 -6.36 22.66 30.64
CA LEU A 79 -6.98 23.51 31.64
C LEU A 79 -8.40 23.85 31.19
N ALA A 80 -9.34 23.85 32.13
CA ALA A 80 -10.79 23.90 31.93
C ALA A 80 -11.26 25.20 31.23
N ASP A 81 -11.30 25.18 29.91
CA ASP A 81 -11.93 26.19 29.06
C ASP A 81 -12.81 25.50 28.02
N GLU A 82 -13.96 26.08 27.63
CA GLU A 82 -14.91 25.46 26.69
C GLU A 82 -14.26 25.15 25.33
N SER A 83 -13.31 25.99 24.92
CA SER A 83 -12.48 25.78 23.72
C SER A 83 -11.62 24.50 23.79
N ALA A 84 -11.26 24.08 25.01
CA ALA A 84 -10.45 22.91 25.26
C ALA A 84 -11.28 21.61 25.21
N GLU A 85 -12.56 21.66 25.62
CA GLU A 85 -13.50 20.52 25.49
C GLU A 85 -13.80 20.20 24.03
N GLU A 86 -14.04 21.22 23.19
CA GLU A 86 -14.23 21.03 21.76
C GLU A 86 -12.99 20.45 21.09
N ALA A 87 -11.80 20.97 21.44
CA ALA A 87 -10.53 20.46 20.93
C ALA A 87 -10.28 19.00 21.35
N ALA A 88 -10.60 18.63 22.60
CA ALA A 88 -10.52 17.27 23.10
C ALA A 88 -11.48 16.33 22.34
N SER A 89 -12.71 16.77 22.07
CA SER A 89 -13.68 15.98 21.30
C SER A 89 -13.19 15.68 19.87
N LEU A 90 -12.53 16.66 19.23
CA LEU A 90 -11.96 16.51 17.90
C LEU A 90 -10.73 15.60 17.91
N ALA A 91 -9.89 15.70 18.94
CA ALA A 91 -8.74 14.82 19.13
C ALA A 91 -9.19 13.36 19.32
N GLN A 92 -10.22 13.14 20.15
CA GLN A 92 -10.80 11.82 20.36
C GLN A 92 -11.34 11.22 19.05
N ARG A 93 -12.07 12.00 18.23
CA ARG A 93 -12.55 11.54 16.91
C ARG A 93 -11.41 11.12 15.98
N ARG A 94 -10.26 11.81 16.03
CA ARG A 94 -9.07 11.43 15.24
C ARG A 94 -8.47 10.11 15.73
N VAL A 95 -8.40 9.92 17.05
CA VAL A 95 -7.96 8.66 17.67
C VAL A 95 -8.88 7.53 17.24
N ASP A 96 -10.20 7.70 17.34
CA ASP A 96 -11.21 6.72 16.96
C ASP A 96 -11.15 6.38 15.46
N TYR A 97 -10.90 7.38 14.62
CA TYR A 97 -10.70 7.15 13.19
C TYR A 97 -9.45 6.31 12.93
N LEU A 98 -8.33 6.63 13.58
CA LEU A 98 -7.07 5.88 13.40
C LEU A 98 -7.19 4.44 13.90
N THR A 99 -7.84 4.21 15.04
CA THR A 99 -8.08 2.85 15.56
C THR A 99 -8.98 2.04 14.63
N HIS A 100 -10.04 2.65 14.10
CA HIS A 100 -10.91 2.01 13.11
C HIS A 100 -10.16 1.63 11.83
N MET A 101 -9.29 2.52 11.33
CA MET A 101 -8.48 2.24 10.13
C MET A 101 -7.47 1.11 10.39
N MET A 102 -6.87 1.04 11.58
CA MET A 102 -6.00 -0.07 11.96
C MET A 102 -6.75 -1.41 11.96
N LEU A 103 -7.98 -1.46 12.47
CA LEU A 103 -8.79 -2.67 12.47
C LEU A 103 -9.08 -3.15 11.03
N LYS A 104 -9.46 -2.24 10.14
CA LYS A 104 -9.69 -2.58 8.72
C LYS A 104 -8.43 -3.11 8.02
N VAL A 105 -7.27 -2.50 8.27
CA VAL A 105 -6.00 -2.98 7.69
C VAL A 105 -5.61 -4.35 8.26
N HIS A 106 -5.91 -4.59 9.53
CA HIS A 106 -5.68 -5.90 10.14
C HIS A 106 -6.59 -6.98 9.54
N GLU A 107 -7.86 -6.67 9.32
CA GLU A 107 -8.83 -7.56 8.67
C GLU A 107 -8.39 -7.94 7.25
N THR A 108 -7.94 -6.97 6.45
CA THR A 108 -7.44 -7.26 5.10
C THR A 108 -6.18 -8.11 5.11
N LEU A 109 -5.28 -7.90 6.09
CA LEU A 109 -4.10 -8.73 6.27
C LEU A 109 -4.46 -10.17 6.66
N MET A 110 -5.48 -10.36 7.49
CA MET A 110 -5.98 -11.69 7.85
C MET A 110 -6.56 -12.42 6.64
N LEU A 111 -7.36 -11.72 5.82
CA LEU A 111 -7.91 -12.30 4.59
C LEU A 111 -6.82 -12.77 3.63
N MET A 112 -5.71 -12.03 3.52
CA MET A 112 -4.62 -12.41 2.62
C MET A 112 -3.80 -13.59 3.12
N ARG A 113 -3.70 -13.83 4.43
CA ARG A 113 -2.98 -14.98 5.00
C ARG A 113 -3.71 -16.31 4.87
N CYS A 114 -4.98 -16.27 4.48
CA CYS A 114 -5.79 -17.46 4.22
C CYS A 114 -5.58 -18.05 2.82
N PHE A 115 -4.80 -17.40 1.95
CA PHE A 115 -4.45 -17.84 0.60
C PHE A 115 -2.97 -18.22 0.50
#